data_AF-A0A7S1E091-F1
#
_entry.id   AF-A0A7S1E091-F1
#
_cell.length_a   1.000
_cell.length_b   1.000
_cell.length_c   1.000
_cell.angle_alpha   90.00
_cell.angle_beta   90.00
_cell.angle_gamma   90.00
#
_symmetry.space_group_name_H-M   'P 1'
#
loop_
_entity.id
_entity.type
_entity.pdbx_description
1 polymer ?
#
loop_
_entity_poly.entity_id
_entity_poly.type
_entity_poly.pdbx_seq_one_letter_code
_entity_poly.pdbx_strand_id
1 'polypeptide(L)'
;MASRMMSACKQYGVSILLSQAVEELMSEVAQSKLRHIDTITVKGSILVQKIYTYDARHQGVDFFLFERSDEQADLDSEHYSPNVWKTDQDLTGMRQHVTEDFEEDFKKGRDAYLAGDWPKALKHLNSANEIMVENVMDQGYIGDELDGNQSMNFEGDDLQSEALRAETGDGPSRRLIAYMESEGNKCPESWKGYRPLTSK
;
A
#
# COMPACT_ATOMS: atom_id res chain seq x y z
N MET A 1 17.69 -10.36 4.94
CA MET A 1 16.78 -9.67 4.01
C MET A 1 15.39 -9.50 4.62
N ALA A 2 14.71 -10.58 5.04
CA ALA A 2 13.38 -10.53 5.67
C ALA A 2 13.26 -9.53 6.86
N SER A 3 14.18 -9.56 7.83
CA SER A 3 14.16 -8.60 8.95
C SER A 3 14.23 -7.12 8.51
N ARG A 4 14.89 -6.82 7.38
CA ARG A 4 14.96 -5.46 6.82
C ARG A 4 13.66 -5.08 6.11
N MET A 5 13.02 -6.03 5.44
CA MET A 5 11.70 -5.85 4.84
C MET A 5 10.64 -5.57 5.89
N MET A 6 10.70 -6.25 7.04
CA MET A 6 9.83 -5.97 8.18
C MET A 6 9.98 -4.52 8.68
N SER A 7 11.22 -4.02 8.79
CA SER A 7 11.43 -2.60 9.13
C SER A 7 10.93 -1.65 8.03
N ALA A 8 10.99 -2.08 6.76
CA ALA A 8 10.51 -1.31 5.63
C ALA A 8 8.98 -1.19 5.61
N CYS A 9 8.23 -2.20 6.06
CA CYS A 9 6.77 -2.15 6.18
C CYS A 9 6.31 -0.85 6.88
N LYS A 10 6.97 -0.49 7.99
CA LYS A 10 6.67 0.75 8.72
C LYS A 10 7.00 2.01 7.91
N GLN A 11 8.06 2.01 7.10
CA GLN A 11 8.43 3.16 6.28
C GLN A 11 7.46 3.40 5.13
N TYR A 12 6.91 2.32 4.56
CA TYR A 12 5.94 2.38 3.48
C TYR A 12 4.49 2.43 4.00
N GLY A 13 4.25 2.30 5.31
CA GLY A 13 2.90 2.29 5.87
C GLY A 13 2.05 1.11 5.37
N VAL A 14 2.66 -0.06 5.16
CA VAL A 14 1.97 -1.26 4.66
C VAL A 14 2.08 -2.43 5.64
N SER A 15 1.07 -3.29 5.66
CA SER A 15 1.05 -4.50 6.51
C SER A 15 2.00 -5.59 5.99
N ILE A 16 2.09 -5.73 4.65
CA ILE A 16 2.79 -6.83 3.99
C ILE A 16 3.80 -6.24 3.00
N LEU A 17 5.03 -6.74 3.02
CA LEU A 17 6.05 -6.38 2.04
C LEU A 17 6.80 -7.63 1.60
N LEU A 18 6.83 -7.84 0.29
CA LEU A 18 7.39 -9.02 -0.37
C LEU A 18 8.57 -8.63 -1.25
N SER A 19 9.60 -9.46 -1.27
CA SER A 19 10.67 -9.35 -2.26
C SER A 19 10.22 -9.88 -3.62
N GLN A 20 10.82 -9.40 -4.71
CA GLN A 20 10.64 -9.99 -6.04
C GLN A 20 10.86 -11.50 -6.04
N ALA A 21 11.84 -12.03 -5.30
CA ALA A 21 12.07 -13.47 -5.24
C ALA A 21 10.88 -14.26 -4.67
N VAL A 22 10.05 -13.64 -3.82
CA VAL A 22 8.82 -14.27 -3.30
C VAL A 22 7.69 -14.11 -4.33
N GLU A 23 7.57 -12.94 -4.94
CA GLU A 23 6.58 -12.68 -5.99
C GLU A 23 6.77 -13.61 -7.20
N GLU A 24 8.00 -13.84 -7.65
CA GLU A 24 8.36 -14.75 -8.75
C GLU A 24 8.01 -16.22 -8.46
N LEU A 25 7.85 -16.61 -7.19
CA LEU A 25 7.45 -17.96 -6.78
C LEU A 25 5.93 -18.11 -6.66
N MET A 26 5.17 -17.01 -6.69
CA MET A 26 3.71 -17.04 -6.59
C MET A 26 3.05 -17.38 -7.94
N SER A 27 1.80 -17.86 -7.88
CA SER A 27 0.98 -18.05 -9.09
C SER A 27 0.71 -16.71 -9.82
N GLU A 28 0.53 -16.74 -11.14
CA GLU A 28 0.23 -15.54 -11.94
C GLU A 28 -0.97 -14.74 -11.40
N VAL A 29 -1.99 -15.45 -10.88
CA VAL A 29 -3.17 -14.79 -10.31
C VAL A 29 -2.81 -14.06 -9.02
N ALA A 30 -1.98 -14.65 -8.16
CA ALA A 30 -1.52 -13.97 -6.94
C ALA A 30 -0.59 -12.79 -7.27
N GLN A 31 0.30 -12.93 -8.25
CA GLN A 31 1.16 -11.83 -8.74
C GLN A 31 0.31 -10.65 -9.25
N SER A 32 -0.80 -10.92 -9.94
CA SER A 32 -1.72 -9.87 -10.42
C SER A 32 -2.37 -9.07 -9.28
N LYS A 33 -2.36 -9.61 -8.06
CA LYS A 33 -2.88 -8.96 -6.86
C LYS A 33 -1.82 -8.18 -6.08
N LEU A 34 -0.55 -8.29 -6.46
CA LEU A 34 0.54 -7.57 -5.82
C LEU A 34 0.83 -6.25 -6.54
N ARG A 35 1.10 -5.22 -5.75
CA ARG A 35 1.51 -3.90 -6.25
C ARG A 35 3.01 -3.75 -6.05
N HIS A 36 3.75 -3.60 -7.15
CA HIS A 36 5.16 -3.17 -7.08
C HIS A 36 5.19 -1.72 -6.56
N ILE A 37 5.86 -1.48 -5.42
CA ILE A 37 5.83 -0.17 -4.74
C ILE A 37 7.12 0.64 -4.94
N ASP A 38 8.28 -0.01 -4.99
CA ASP A 38 9.57 0.66 -5.13
C ASP A 38 10.64 -0.34 -5.62
N THR A 39 11.75 0.19 -6.11
CA THR A 39 12.95 -0.58 -6.42
C THR A 39 14.10 -0.04 -5.57
N ILE A 40 14.66 -0.89 -4.72
CA ILE A 40 15.61 -0.48 -3.67
C ILE A 40 16.88 -1.32 -3.64
N THR A 41 17.91 -0.79 -3.01
CA THR A 41 19.02 -1.60 -2.47
C THR A 41 18.98 -1.57 -0.94
N VAL A 42 19.31 -2.68 -0.27
CA VAL A 42 19.34 -2.73 1.20
C VAL A 42 20.76 -2.51 1.71
N LYS A 43 20.92 -1.83 2.85
CA LYS A 43 22.24 -1.58 3.46
C LYS A 43 23.04 -2.88 3.56
N GLY A 44 24.26 -2.88 3.01
CA GLY A 44 25.15 -4.04 2.98
C GLY A 44 24.95 -4.98 1.78
N SER A 45 24.01 -4.67 0.88
CA SER A 45 23.82 -5.36 -0.39
C SER A 45 23.83 -4.36 -1.55
N ILE A 46 24.48 -4.73 -2.64
CA ILE A 46 24.41 -4.01 -3.92
C ILE A 46 23.27 -4.52 -4.81
N LEU A 47 22.59 -5.58 -4.38
CA LEU A 47 21.51 -6.18 -5.15
C LEU A 47 20.31 -5.23 -5.18
N VAL A 48 19.96 -4.83 -6.40
CA VAL A 48 18.75 -4.06 -6.68
C VAL A 48 17.55 -5.02 -6.60
N GLN A 49 16.56 -4.64 -5.81
CA GLN A 49 15.43 -5.48 -5.46
C GLN A 49 14.13 -4.71 -5.62
N LYS A 50 13.25 -5.21 -6.48
CA LYS A 50 11.86 -4.77 -6.49
C LYS A 50 11.16 -5.25 -5.23
N ILE A 51 10.30 -4.42 -4.68
CA ILE A 51 9.48 -4.74 -3.52
C ILE A 51 8.01 -4.56 -3.84
N TYR A 52 7.21 -5.45 -3.28
CA TYR A 52 5.79 -5.57 -3.59
C TYR A 52 4.98 -5.55 -2.29
N THR A 53 3.74 -5.11 -2.38
CA THR A 53 2.77 -5.20 -1.29
C THR A 53 1.52 -5.94 -1.79
N TYR A 54 0.83 -6.58 -0.86
CA TYR A 54 -0.59 -6.87 -1.03
C TYR A 54 -1.34 -5.83 -0.19
N ASP A 55 -2.21 -5.07 -0.85
CA ASP A 55 -2.95 -3.96 -0.24
C ASP A 55 -4.05 -4.50 0.69
N ALA A 56 -3.65 -4.97 1.88
CA ALA A 56 -4.54 -5.46 2.92
C ALA A 56 -4.80 -4.36 3.95
N ARG A 57 -5.99 -3.75 3.87
CA ARG A 57 -6.50 -2.90 4.93
C ARG A 57 -6.94 -3.76 6.11
N HIS A 58 -6.57 -3.36 7.32
CA HIS A 58 -6.88 -4.10 8.55
C HIS A 58 -7.65 -3.28 9.60
N GLN A 59 -7.85 -1.98 9.34
CA GLN A 59 -8.60 -1.04 10.19
C GLN A 59 -9.83 -0.55 9.43
N GLY A 60 -10.99 -0.41 10.10
CA GLY A 60 -12.23 -0.01 9.42
C GLY A 60 -12.66 -1.00 8.34
N VAL A 61 -12.47 -2.29 8.59
CA VAL A 61 -13.00 -3.40 7.79
C VAL A 61 -13.59 -4.35 8.80
N ASP A 62 -14.90 -4.61 8.70
CA ASP A 62 -15.55 -5.56 9.57
C ASP A 62 -15.16 -6.96 9.10
N PHE A 63 -14.03 -7.44 9.61
CA PHE A 63 -13.66 -8.84 9.52
C PHE A 63 -14.61 -9.61 10.43
N PHE A 64 -15.85 -9.77 9.98
CA PHE A 64 -16.52 -11.02 10.23
C PHE A 64 -15.72 -12.07 9.46
N LEU A 65 -14.60 -12.50 10.07
CA LEU A 65 -14.09 -13.84 9.90
C LEU A 65 -15.30 -14.71 10.23
N PHE A 66 -16.13 -14.99 9.22
CA PHE A 66 -17.18 -15.99 9.34
C PHE A 66 -16.47 -17.16 9.97
N GLU A 67 -16.86 -17.54 11.20
CA GLU A 67 -16.09 -18.44 12.06
C GLU A 67 -15.76 -19.72 11.27
N ARG A 68 -14.61 -19.73 10.58
CA ARG A 68 -14.11 -20.89 9.87
C ARG A 68 -13.44 -21.70 10.94
N SER A 69 -13.87 -22.95 11.10
CA SER A 69 -13.13 -23.86 11.95
C SER A 69 -11.75 -24.10 11.33
N ASP A 70 -10.76 -24.42 12.17
CA ASP A 70 -9.41 -24.73 11.71
C ASP A 70 -9.43 -25.84 10.64
N GLU A 71 -10.32 -26.83 10.79
CA GLU A 71 -10.48 -27.91 9.82
C GLU A 71 -10.99 -27.42 8.46
N GLN A 72 -11.91 -26.44 8.44
CA GLN A 72 -12.39 -25.86 7.18
C GLN A 72 -11.28 -25.03 6.51
N ALA A 73 -10.50 -24.28 7.29
CA ALA A 73 -9.38 -23.51 6.77
C ALA A 73 -8.29 -24.41 6.15
N ASP A 74 -7.97 -25.53 6.79
CA ASP A 74 -7.04 -26.54 6.26
C ASP A 74 -7.56 -27.15 4.95
N LEU A 75 -8.83 -27.54 4.90
CA LEU A 75 -9.46 -28.08 3.69
C LEU A 75 -9.50 -27.07 2.54
N ASP A 76 -9.79 -25.80 2.83
CA ASP A 76 -9.77 -24.72 1.84
C ASP A 76 -8.34 -24.50 1.30
N SER A 77 -7.33 -24.63 2.16
CA SER A 77 -5.92 -24.49 1.78
C SER A 77 -5.47 -25.63 0.85
N GLU A 78 -5.84 -26.87 1.16
CA GLU A 78 -5.56 -28.04 0.33
C GLU A 78 -6.23 -27.95 -1.06
N HIS A 79 -7.39 -27.30 -1.13
CA HIS A 79 -8.16 -27.09 -2.36
C HIS A 79 -8.02 -25.69 -2.93
N TYR A 80 -6.83 -25.06 -2.79
CA TYR A 80 -6.58 -23.74 -3.36
C TYR A 80 -6.98 -23.68 -4.85
N SER A 81 -7.84 -22.70 -5.15
CA SER A 81 -8.22 -22.34 -6.51
C SER A 81 -7.95 -20.85 -6.73
N PRO A 82 -7.40 -20.43 -7.87
CA PRO A 82 -7.20 -19.01 -8.16
C PRO A 82 -8.49 -18.18 -8.15
N ASN A 83 -9.66 -18.82 -8.23
CA ASN A 83 -10.94 -18.12 -8.11
C ASN A 83 -11.18 -17.53 -6.71
N VAL A 84 -10.47 -18.04 -5.67
CA VAL A 84 -10.56 -17.55 -4.28
C VAL A 84 -10.35 -16.04 -4.20
N TRP A 85 -9.45 -15.47 -5.01
CA TRP A 85 -9.18 -14.03 -5.08
C TRP A 85 -10.37 -13.17 -5.55
N LYS A 86 -11.45 -13.78 -6.03
CA LYS A 86 -12.67 -13.11 -6.50
C LYS A 86 -13.91 -13.50 -5.68
N THR A 87 -13.92 -14.70 -5.11
CA THR A 87 -15.09 -15.25 -4.42
C THR A 87 -14.97 -15.19 -2.91
N ASP A 88 -13.75 -15.18 -2.38
CA ASP A 88 -13.52 -15.11 -0.94
C ASP A 88 -13.81 -13.70 -0.43
N GLN A 89 -14.78 -13.61 0.48
CA GLN A 89 -15.28 -12.34 0.98
C GLN A 89 -14.20 -11.57 1.73
N ASP A 90 -13.35 -12.25 2.50
CA ASP A 90 -12.27 -11.62 3.26
C ASP A 90 -11.21 -11.06 2.33
N LEU A 91 -10.78 -11.82 1.32
CA LEU A 91 -9.82 -11.34 0.31
C LEU A 91 -10.36 -10.15 -0.49
N THR A 92 -11.65 -10.12 -0.79
CA THR A 92 -12.28 -8.98 -1.46
C THR A 92 -12.46 -7.78 -0.53
N GLY A 93 -12.88 -8.02 0.72
CA GLY A 93 -13.10 -7.00 1.74
C GLY A 93 -11.81 -6.29 2.14
N MET A 94 -10.69 -7.02 2.29
CA MET A 94 -9.38 -6.44 2.56
C MET A 94 -8.95 -5.40 1.52
N ARG A 95 -9.44 -5.53 0.28
CA ARG A 95 -9.04 -4.71 -0.88
C ARG A 95 -10.10 -3.74 -1.36
N GLN A 96 -11.21 -3.58 -0.64
CA GLN A 96 -12.32 -2.71 -1.07
C GLN A 96 -11.94 -1.22 -1.29
N HIS A 97 -10.88 -0.76 -0.63
CA HIS A 97 -10.34 0.59 -0.73
C HIS A 97 -9.50 0.82 -2.01
N VAL A 98 -9.09 -0.26 -2.68
CA VAL A 98 -8.23 -0.23 -3.87
C VAL A 98 -9.09 -0.23 -5.14
N THR A 99 -9.29 0.96 -5.73
CA THR A 99 -10.04 1.12 -6.98
C THR A 99 -9.13 1.02 -8.22
N GLU A 100 -9.73 0.79 -9.38
CA GLU A 100 -9.01 0.78 -10.67
C GLU A 100 -8.33 2.14 -10.94
N ASP A 101 -9.02 3.25 -10.66
CA ASP A 101 -8.47 4.61 -10.80
C ASP A 101 -7.23 4.82 -9.95
N PHE A 102 -7.27 4.34 -8.69
CA PHE A 102 -6.10 4.37 -7.81
C PHE A 102 -4.94 3.56 -8.38
N GLU A 103 -5.19 2.31 -8.79
CA GLU A 103 -4.15 1.43 -9.31
C GLU A 103 -3.51 2.01 -10.57
N GLU A 104 -4.31 2.60 -11.45
CA GLU A 104 -3.84 3.22 -12.68
C GLU A 104 -2.94 4.43 -12.39
N ASP A 105 -3.39 5.35 -11.53
CA ASP A 105 -2.63 6.56 -11.23
C ASP A 105 -1.38 6.26 -10.41
N PHE A 106 -1.46 5.35 -9.43
CA PHE A 106 -0.29 4.89 -8.71
C PHE A 106 0.75 4.28 -9.66
N LYS A 107 0.31 3.41 -10.58
CA LYS A 107 1.19 2.76 -11.57
C LYS A 107 1.89 3.79 -12.45
N LYS A 108 1.16 4.78 -12.98
CA LYS A 108 1.73 5.88 -13.78
C LYS A 108 2.75 6.68 -12.96
N GLY A 109 2.43 7.00 -11.72
CA GLY A 109 3.30 7.76 -10.82
C GLY A 109 4.59 7.03 -10.49
N ARG A 110 4.48 5.75 -10.10
CA ARG A 110 5.63 4.88 -9.83
C ARG A 110 6.50 4.69 -11.06
N ASP A 111 5.92 4.39 -12.21
CA ASP A 111 6.70 4.16 -13.44
C ASP A 111 7.44 5.44 -13.88
N ALA A 112 6.82 6.61 -13.71
CA ALA A 112 7.47 7.91 -13.92
C ALA A 112 8.62 8.15 -12.92
N TYR A 113 8.43 7.81 -11.64
CA TYR A 113 9.47 7.89 -10.62
C TYR A 113 10.68 7.02 -10.96
N LEU A 114 10.46 5.75 -11.34
CA LEU A 114 11.52 4.84 -11.76
C LEU A 114 12.22 5.34 -13.03
N ALA A 115 11.48 5.94 -13.97
CA ALA A 115 12.04 6.54 -15.18
C ALA A 115 12.78 7.87 -14.95
N GLY A 116 12.64 8.50 -13.79
CA GLY A 116 13.26 9.78 -13.45
C GLY A 116 12.43 11.02 -13.83
N ASP A 117 11.20 10.85 -14.33
CA ASP A 117 10.25 11.95 -14.55
C ASP A 117 9.51 12.28 -13.25
N TRP A 118 10.24 12.86 -12.31
CA TRP A 118 9.73 13.19 -10.97
C TRP A 118 8.57 14.19 -10.96
N PRO A 119 8.51 15.22 -11.82
CA PRO A 119 7.34 16.09 -11.89
C PRO A 119 6.05 15.31 -12.24
N LYS A 120 6.13 14.38 -13.20
CA LYS A 120 5.01 13.50 -13.53
C LYS A 120 4.71 12.52 -12.41
N ALA A 121 5.74 11.98 -11.77
CA ALA A 121 5.58 11.07 -10.64
C ALA A 121 4.84 11.74 -9.48
N LEU A 122 5.26 12.93 -9.05
CA LEU A 122 4.62 13.70 -8.00
C LEU A 122 3.15 13.97 -8.31
N LYS A 123 2.83 14.36 -9.54
CA LYS A 123 1.44 14.60 -9.95
C LYS A 123 0.56 13.36 -9.73
N HIS A 124 0.97 12.22 -10.27
CA HIS A 124 0.17 11.00 -10.22
C HIS A 124 0.17 10.33 -8.83
N LEU A 125 1.27 10.40 -8.08
CA LEU A 125 1.33 9.84 -6.72
C LEU A 125 0.50 10.66 -5.74
N ASN A 126 0.46 11.99 -5.87
CA ASN A 126 -0.45 12.80 -5.05
C ASN A 126 -1.91 12.49 -5.40
N SER A 127 -2.23 12.37 -6.69
CA SER A 127 -3.58 11.98 -7.14
C SER A 127 -3.99 10.60 -6.60
N ALA A 128 -3.10 9.61 -6.67
CA ALA A 128 -3.33 8.28 -6.11
C ALA A 128 -3.56 8.33 -4.59
N ASN A 129 -2.79 9.13 -3.86
CA ASN A 129 -3.00 9.33 -2.43
C ASN A 129 -4.38 9.89 -2.12
N GLU A 130 -4.82 10.92 -2.86
CA GLU A 130 -6.14 11.52 -2.64
C GLU A 130 -7.29 10.57 -2.98
N ILE A 131 -7.20 9.81 -4.08
CA ILE A 131 -8.20 8.78 -4.42
C ILE A 131 -8.32 7.76 -3.28
N MET A 132 -7.20 7.36 -2.67
CA MET A 132 -7.21 6.42 -1.56
C MET A 132 -7.93 7.00 -0.33
N VAL A 133 -7.62 8.25 0.03
CA VAL A 133 -8.28 8.95 1.14
C VAL A 133 -9.78 9.06 0.88
N GLU A 134 -10.19 9.50 -0.31
CA GLU A 134 -11.60 9.67 -0.68
C GLU A 134 -12.36 8.34 -0.61
N ASN A 135 -11.83 7.26 -1.20
CA ASN A 135 -12.45 5.94 -1.15
C ASN A 135 -12.65 5.44 0.29
N VAL A 136 -11.67 5.69 1.15
CA VAL A 136 -11.73 5.28 2.56
C VAL A 136 -12.80 6.07 3.33
N MET A 137 -12.95 7.35 3.04
CA MET A 137 -13.95 8.23 3.67
C MET A 137 -15.37 7.94 3.17
N ASP A 138 -15.56 7.77 1.86
CA ASP A 138 -16.86 7.53 1.23
C ASP A 138 -17.47 6.19 1.64
N GLN A 139 -16.64 5.19 1.93
CA GLN A 139 -17.10 3.89 2.42
C GLN A 139 -17.55 3.92 3.89
N GLY A 140 -17.53 5.08 4.57
CA GLY A 140 -18.17 5.29 5.88
C GLY A 140 -17.46 4.65 7.07
N TYR A 141 -16.25 4.13 6.89
CA TYR A 141 -15.55 3.32 7.90
C TYR A 141 -14.84 4.12 9.02
N ILE A 142 -15.10 5.43 9.13
CA ILE A 142 -14.56 6.29 10.20
C ILE A 142 -15.69 7.05 10.92
N GLY A 143 -16.88 6.47 10.95
CA GLY A 143 -17.99 6.98 11.76
C GLY A 143 -17.92 6.51 13.22
N ASP A 144 -17.51 5.26 13.46
CA ASP A 144 -17.81 4.59 14.73
C ASP A 144 -16.58 4.18 15.58
N GLU A 145 -15.36 4.15 15.04
CA GLU A 145 -14.15 3.76 15.79
C GLU A 145 -13.42 4.94 16.46
N LEU A 146 -13.85 6.18 16.22
CA LEU A 146 -13.40 7.35 16.99
C LEU A 146 -14.22 7.46 18.29
N ASP A 147 -13.99 6.51 19.19
CA ASP A 147 -14.15 6.60 20.64
C ASP A 147 -15.34 7.45 21.14
N GLY A 148 -16.56 6.88 21.09
CA GLY A 148 -17.57 6.90 22.16
C GLY A 148 -18.00 8.20 22.88
N ASN A 149 -17.51 9.40 22.56
CA ASN A 149 -17.89 10.59 23.32
C ASN A 149 -17.69 11.96 22.67
N GLN A 150 -17.72 12.11 21.34
CA GLN A 150 -17.92 13.43 20.73
C GLN A 150 -18.87 13.34 19.54
N SER A 151 -20.06 13.91 19.73
CA SER A 151 -20.98 14.26 18.65
C SER A 151 -20.22 14.94 17.51
N MET A 152 -20.36 14.42 16.30
CA MET A 152 -19.83 15.01 15.06
C MET A 152 -20.30 16.46 14.88
N ASN A 153 -19.51 17.39 15.40
CA ASN A 153 -19.52 18.76 14.94
C ASN A 153 -18.56 18.81 13.75
N PHE A 154 -19.11 18.90 12.54
CA PHE A 154 -18.41 19.10 11.27
C PHE A 154 -17.79 20.50 11.14
N GLU A 155 -17.41 21.11 12.25
CA GLU A 155 -16.82 22.44 12.30
C GLU A 155 -15.55 22.43 13.16
N GLY A 156 -14.41 22.25 12.47
CA GLY A 156 -13.13 22.82 12.86
C GLY A 156 -12.26 22.03 13.83
N ASP A 157 -11.35 21.23 13.28
CA ASP A 157 -9.95 21.21 13.71
C ASP A 157 -9.05 20.72 12.55
N ASP A 158 -8.28 21.63 11.96
CA ASP A 158 -7.42 21.38 10.77
C ASP A 158 -6.44 20.20 11.02
N LEU A 159 -6.07 20.01 12.29
CA LEU A 159 -5.14 18.98 12.75
C LEU A 159 -5.75 17.56 12.76
N GLN A 160 -7.05 17.41 13.04
CA GLN A 160 -7.71 16.11 13.02
C GLN A 160 -7.92 15.61 11.59
N SER A 161 -8.20 16.52 10.65
CA SER A 161 -8.26 16.20 9.22
C SER A 161 -6.92 15.75 8.65
N GLU A 162 -5.79 16.36 9.07
CA GLU A 162 -4.46 15.96 8.59
C GLU A 162 -4.01 14.61 9.14
N ALA A 163 -4.24 14.34 10.43
CA ALA A 163 -3.94 13.04 11.04
C ALA A 163 -4.75 11.91 10.37
N LEU A 164 -6.03 12.17 10.09
CA LEU A 164 -6.90 11.22 9.41
C LEU A 164 -6.40 10.92 7.99
N ARG A 165 -6.09 11.96 7.20
CA ARG A 165 -5.48 11.79 5.86
C ARG A 165 -4.16 11.03 5.91
N ALA A 166 -3.38 11.23 6.97
CA ALA A 166 -2.13 10.50 7.18
C ALA A 166 -2.34 9.02 7.56
N GLU A 167 -3.49 8.64 8.10
CA GLU A 167 -3.82 7.25 8.41
C GLU A 167 -4.51 6.55 7.23
N THR A 168 -5.32 7.29 6.45
CA THR A 168 -6.14 6.73 5.36
C THR A 168 -5.50 6.79 3.98
N GLY A 169 -4.46 7.60 3.79
CA GLY A 169 -3.76 7.75 2.52
C GLY A 169 -2.85 6.57 2.15
N ASP A 170 -2.39 6.53 0.89
CA ASP A 170 -1.51 5.48 0.39
C ASP A 170 -0.07 5.67 0.90
N GLY A 171 0.33 4.83 1.85
CA GLY A 171 1.67 4.85 2.44
C GLY A 171 2.81 4.79 1.40
N PRO A 172 2.78 3.88 0.41
CA PRO A 172 3.75 3.86 -0.68
C PRO A 172 3.85 5.16 -1.47
N SER A 173 2.73 5.78 -1.87
CA SER A 173 2.72 7.06 -2.57
C SER A 173 3.44 8.12 -1.75
N ARG A 174 3.05 8.26 -0.48
CA ARG A 174 3.63 9.22 0.46
C ARG A 174 5.12 8.98 0.66
N ARG A 175 5.56 7.72 0.73
CA ARG A 175 6.98 7.39 0.91
C ARG A 175 7.83 7.70 -0.33
N LEU A 176 7.26 7.61 -1.53
CA LEU A 176 7.93 8.04 -2.77
C LEU A 176 7.95 9.57 -2.88
N ILE A 177 6.84 10.24 -2.59
CA ILE A 177 6.72 11.71 -2.56
C ILE A 177 7.74 12.31 -1.59
N ALA A 178 7.75 11.86 -0.33
CA ALA A 178 8.66 12.36 0.71
C ALA A 178 10.14 12.21 0.32
N TYR A 179 10.47 11.19 -0.46
CA TYR A 179 11.82 11.00 -0.95
C TYR A 179 12.18 11.98 -2.07
N MET A 180 11.31 12.15 -3.05
CA MET A 180 11.51 13.14 -4.10
C MET A 180 11.64 14.54 -3.49
N GLU A 181 10.83 14.87 -2.47
CA GLU A 181 10.92 16.12 -1.71
C GLU A 181 12.24 16.28 -0.98
N SER A 182 12.73 15.21 -0.33
CA SER A 182 14.03 15.24 0.36
C SER A 182 15.22 15.48 -0.57
N GLU A 183 15.06 15.17 -1.85
CA GLU A 183 16.03 15.38 -2.93
C GLU A 183 15.74 16.67 -3.73
N GLY A 184 14.85 17.53 -3.23
CA GLY A 184 14.55 18.84 -3.83
C GLY A 184 13.60 18.80 -5.02
N ASN A 185 12.75 17.77 -5.13
CA ASN A 185 11.75 17.56 -6.19
C ASN A 185 12.33 17.53 -7.61
N LYS A 186 13.64 17.24 -7.72
CA LYS A 186 14.33 17.13 -9.00
C LYS A 186 15.13 15.84 -9.04
N CYS A 187 14.87 15.04 -10.07
CA CYS A 187 15.59 13.79 -10.28
C CYS A 187 17.10 14.04 -10.40
N PRO A 188 17.94 13.37 -9.60
CA PRO A 188 19.38 13.44 -9.75
C PRO A 188 19.83 12.94 -11.13
N GLU A 189 20.89 13.51 -11.69
CA GLU A 189 21.48 13.03 -12.94
C GLU A 189 22.01 11.58 -12.83
N SER A 190 22.30 11.14 -11.61
CA SER A 190 22.76 9.79 -11.29
C SER A 190 21.63 8.78 -11.03
N TRP A 191 20.37 9.16 -11.25
CA TRP A 191 19.22 8.30 -10.99
C TRP A 191 19.21 7.09 -11.91
N LYS A 192 19.12 5.90 -11.30
CA LYS A 192 19.11 4.61 -12.02
C LYS A 192 17.77 3.87 -11.91
N GLY A 193 16.73 4.57 -11.45
CA GLY A 193 15.43 3.97 -11.15
C GLY A 193 15.40 3.18 -9.84
N TYR A 194 16.33 3.42 -8.92
CA TYR A 194 16.32 2.82 -7.60
C TYR A 194 17.08 3.68 -6.58
N ARG A 195 16.77 3.47 -5.30
CA ARG A 195 17.43 4.16 -4.18
C ARG A 195 17.88 3.18 -3.09
N PRO A 196 18.87 3.55 -2.26
CA PRO A 196 19.16 2.82 -1.04
C PRO A 196 18.02 2.96 -0.03
N LEU A 197 17.52 1.84 0.49
CA LEU A 197 16.61 1.82 1.63
C LEU A 197 17.42 2.08 2.90
N THR A 198 17.36 3.32 3.38
CA THR A 198 17.97 3.74 4.63
C THR A 198 17.04 3.48 5.81
N SER A 199 17.57 3.36 7.02
CA SER A 199 16.78 3.03 8.21
C SER A 199 16.01 4.21 8.82
N LYS A 200 15.90 5.34 8.10
CA LYS A 200 15.29 6.58 8.61
C LYS A 200 14.01 6.93 7.85
#